data_AF-A0A9E4HH46-F1
#
_entry.id   AF-A0A9E4HH46-F1
#
_cell.length_a   1.000
_cell.length_b   1.000
_cell.length_c   1.000
_cell.angle_alpha   90.00
_cell.angle_beta   90.00
_cell.angle_gamma   90.00
#
_symmetry.space_group_name_H-M   'P 1'
#
loop_
_entity.id
_entity.type
_entity.pdbx_description
1 polymer ?
#
loop_
_entity_poly.entity_id
_entity_poly.type
_entity_poly.pdbx_seq_one_letter_code
_entity_poly.pdbx_strand_id
1 'polypeptide(L)'
;MVAFALSIVVTVALVGVILAYTKHRPVGTPVTWGEAMFGAMIVFFGMFWIYGVVPHQWLAWADNELNWRTDKLFVGPGGILRAQAQGGSFPFTITYVVIRDIIASGIYVVAVAGQVALWMIWQNRGKKAEAAEAVELSSFGRPLVREGSEA
;
A
#
# COMPACT_ATOMS: atom_id res chain seq x y z
N MET A 1 15.97 -6.85 10.68
CA MET A 1 15.08 -7.58 9.77
C MET A 1 13.73 -7.79 10.44
N VAL A 2 13.69 -8.36 11.66
CA VAL A 2 12.44 -8.72 12.35
C VAL A 2 11.48 -7.53 12.51
N ALA A 3 11.96 -6.37 12.97
CA ALA A 3 11.12 -5.20 13.15
C ALA A 3 10.52 -4.67 11.83
N PHE A 4 11.31 -4.66 10.75
CA PHE A 4 10.82 -4.29 9.43
C PHE A 4 9.79 -5.30 8.91
N ALA A 5 10.08 -6.60 8.97
CA ALA A 5 9.15 -7.65 8.55
C ALA A 5 7.82 -7.58 9.32
N LEU A 6 7.90 -7.41 10.65
CA LEU A 6 6.72 -7.24 11.49
C LEU A 6 5.92 -5.98 11.12
N SER A 7 6.59 -4.87 10.79
CA SER A 7 5.91 -3.64 10.36
C SER A 7 5.08 -3.83 9.08
N ILE A 8 5.56 -4.68 8.16
CA ILE A 8 4.83 -5.08 6.96
C ILE A 8 3.65 -5.98 7.30
N VAL A 9 3.85 -6.98 8.18
CA VAL A 9 2.76 -7.86 8.62
C VAL A 9 1.64 -7.07 9.29
N VAL A 10 1.97 -6.12 10.17
CA VAL A 10 0.98 -5.24 10.82
C VAL A 10 0.27 -4.36 9.79
N THR A 11 0.99 -3.86 8.78
CA THR A 11 0.37 -3.10 7.66
C THR A 11 -0.66 -3.96 6.92
N VAL A 12 -0.29 -5.19 6.56
CA VAL A 12 -1.21 -6.14 5.88
C VAL A 12 -2.41 -6.45 6.76
N ALA A 13 -2.22 -6.65 8.07
CA ALA A 13 -3.31 -6.89 9.01
C ALA A 13 -4.27 -5.69 9.10
N LEU A 14 -3.74 -4.46 9.22
CA LEU A 14 -4.55 -3.23 9.26
C LEU A 14 -5.37 -3.06 7.97
N VAL A 15 -4.74 -3.24 6.80
CA VAL A 15 -5.43 -3.20 5.51
C VAL A 15 -6.50 -4.30 5.43
N GLY A 16 -6.18 -5.51 5.88
CA GLY A 16 -7.11 -6.64 5.92
C GLY A 16 -8.35 -6.35 6.78
N VAL A 17 -8.16 -5.75 7.96
CA VAL A 17 -9.27 -5.33 8.83
C VAL A 17 -10.14 -4.27 8.15
N ILE A 18 -9.53 -3.26 7.51
CA ILE A 18 -10.26 -2.22 6.77
C ILE A 18 -11.09 -2.83 5.63
N LEU A 19 -10.51 -3.75 4.86
CA LEU A 19 -11.20 -4.41 3.75
C LEU A 19 -12.33 -5.33 4.22
N ALA A 20 -12.10 -6.10 5.29
CA ALA A 20 -13.14 -6.92 5.91
C ALA A 20 -14.31 -6.04 6.38
N TYR A 21 -14.02 -4.94 7.08
CA TYR A 21 -15.03 -4.00 7.53
C TYR A 21 -15.82 -3.37 6.38
N THR A 22 -15.11 -2.95 5.31
CA THR A 22 -15.69 -2.42 4.07
C THR A 22 -16.70 -3.37 3.44
N LYS A 23 -16.40 -4.68 3.43
CA LYS A 23 -17.26 -5.71 2.84
C LYS A 23 -18.49 -5.99 3.69
N HIS A 24 -18.37 -5.97 5.02
CA HIS A 24 -19.44 -6.38 5.92
C HIS A 24 -20.38 -5.27 6.34
N ARG A 25 -19.94 -4.01 6.31
CA ARG A 25 -20.84 -2.88 6.62
C ARG A 25 -21.83 -2.71 5.45
N PRO A 26 -23.15 -2.54 5.70
CA PRO A 26 -24.08 -2.12 4.66
C PRO A 26 -23.83 -0.66 4.25
N VAL A 27 -24.32 -0.28 3.07
CA VAL A 27 -24.29 1.12 2.61
C VAL A 27 -25.41 1.89 3.33
N GLY A 28 -25.14 3.14 3.72
CA GLY A 28 -26.13 4.00 4.38
C GLY A 28 -26.35 3.73 5.88
N THR A 29 -25.69 2.74 6.49
CA THR A 29 -25.79 2.49 7.94
C THR A 29 -25.28 3.69 8.73
N PRO A 30 -26.12 4.34 9.57
CA PRO A 30 -25.72 5.51 10.33
C PRO A 30 -24.55 5.20 11.28
N VAL A 31 -23.67 6.16 11.48
CA VAL A 31 -22.48 6.03 12.34
C VAL A 31 -22.74 6.86 13.59
N THR A 32 -22.58 6.25 14.77
CA THR A 32 -22.62 7.02 16.02
C THR A 32 -21.35 7.85 16.17
N TRP A 33 -21.40 8.91 16.95
CA TRP A 33 -20.22 9.75 17.17
C TRP A 33 -19.02 8.94 17.71
N GLY A 34 -19.26 8.00 18.63
CA GLY A 34 -18.22 7.12 19.16
C GLY A 34 -17.62 6.18 18.11
N GLU A 35 -18.45 5.59 17.25
CA GLU A 35 -17.95 4.77 16.13
C GLU A 35 -17.10 5.58 15.15
N ALA A 36 -17.51 6.82 14.86
CA ALA A 36 -16.75 7.71 13.99
C ALA A 36 -15.38 8.06 14.58
N MET A 37 -15.32 8.38 15.88
CA MET A 37 -14.06 8.66 16.57
C MET A 37 -13.12 7.44 16.57
N PHE A 38 -13.66 6.25 16.86
CA PHE A 38 -12.87 5.02 16.85
C PHE A 38 -12.36 4.68 15.44
N GLY A 39 -13.20 4.84 14.40
CA GLY A 39 -12.80 4.67 13.02
C GLY A 39 -11.70 5.65 12.61
N ALA A 40 -11.83 6.93 12.98
CA ALA A 40 -10.82 7.95 12.72
C ALA A 40 -9.48 7.62 13.40
N MET A 41 -9.52 7.15 14.66
CA MET A 41 -8.33 6.71 15.39
C MET A 41 -7.60 5.57 14.67
N ILE A 42 -8.33 4.55 14.19
CA ILE A 42 -7.73 3.43 13.45
C ILE A 42 -7.10 3.91 12.15
N VAL A 43 -7.80 4.75 11.38
CA VAL A 43 -7.27 5.27 10.10
C VAL A 43 -6.03 6.14 10.35
N PHE A 44 -6.07 7.03 11.34
CA PHE A 44 -4.93 7.86 11.70
C PHE A 44 -3.73 7.03 12.16
N PHE A 45 -3.96 6.05 13.04
CA PHE A 45 -2.92 5.12 13.48
C PHE A 45 -2.35 4.33 12.29
N GLY A 46 -3.20 3.86 11.37
CA GLY A 46 -2.76 3.16 10.17
C GLY A 46 -1.91 4.04 9.26
N MET A 47 -2.28 5.32 9.09
CA MET A 47 -1.45 6.29 8.35
C MET A 47 -0.11 6.52 9.06
N PHE A 48 -0.10 6.78 10.37
CA PHE A 48 1.14 6.92 11.14
C PHE A 48 2.03 5.68 11.01
N TRP A 49 1.45 4.48 11.07
CA TRP A 49 2.18 3.22 10.94
C TRP A 49 2.82 3.09 9.55
N ILE A 50 2.04 3.28 8.50
CA ILE A 50 2.48 3.09 7.11
C ILE A 50 3.50 4.16 6.69
N TYR A 51 3.30 5.42 7.08
CA TYR A 51 4.13 6.54 6.64
C TYR A 51 5.29 6.86 7.59
N GLY A 52 5.14 6.56 8.88
CA GLY A 52 6.16 6.79 9.90
C GLY A 52 6.97 5.53 10.19
N VAL A 53 6.30 4.45 10.59
CA VAL A 53 6.97 3.26 11.13
C VAL A 53 7.62 2.44 10.02
N VAL A 54 6.90 2.06 8.96
CA VAL A 54 7.43 1.17 7.91
C VAL A 54 8.70 1.73 7.24
N PRO A 55 8.73 2.99 6.77
CA PRO A 55 9.91 3.53 6.10
C PRO A 55 11.08 3.71 7.07
N HIS A 56 10.78 4.10 8.32
CA HIS A 56 11.80 4.17 9.38
C HIS A 56 12.42 2.79 9.66
N GLN A 57 11.62 1.73 9.75
CA GLN A 57 12.13 0.37 9.98
C GLN A 57 12.95 -0.16 8.80
N TRP A 58 12.60 0.23 7.56
CA TRP A 58 13.42 -0.04 6.39
C TRP A 58 14.81 0.59 6.51
N LEU A 59 14.85 1.91 6.81
CA LEU A 59 16.10 2.65 6.96
C LEU A 59 16.99 2.06 8.07
N ALA A 60 16.39 1.81 9.24
CA ALA A 60 17.09 1.21 10.37
C ALA A 60 17.65 -0.18 10.04
N TRP A 61 16.92 -0.97 9.25
CA TRP A 61 17.40 -2.29 8.82
C TRP A 61 18.57 -2.19 7.83
N ALA A 62 18.44 -1.32 6.82
CA ALA A 62 19.47 -1.13 5.81
C ALA A 62 20.78 -0.60 6.40
N ASP A 63 20.69 0.32 7.35
CA ASP A 63 21.86 0.92 7.99
C ASP A 63 22.55 -0.06 8.94
N ASN A 64 21.79 -0.73 9.81
CA ASN A 64 22.36 -1.52 10.89
C ASN A 64 22.73 -2.96 10.48
N GLU A 65 21.89 -3.62 9.67
CA GLU A 65 22.09 -5.04 9.35
C GLU A 65 22.68 -5.26 7.96
N LEU A 66 22.21 -4.51 6.95
CA LEU A 66 22.81 -4.59 5.61
C LEU A 66 24.11 -3.78 5.50
N ASN A 67 24.35 -2.90 6.48
CA ASN A 67 25.52 -2.04 6.56
C ASN A 67 25.69 -1.24 5.25
N TRP A 68 24.59 -0.67 4.75
CA TRP A 68 24.56 0.15 3.53
C TRP A 68 25.13 1.54 3.84
N ARG A 69 26.42 1.70 3.52
CA ARG A 69 27.19 2.91 3.80
C ARG A 69 27.57 3.65 2.52
N THR A 70 28.02 4.89 2.66
CA THR A 70 28.44 5.76 1.56
C THR A 70 29.71 5.28 0.86
N ASP A 71 30.57 4.51 1.52
CA ASP A 71 31.78 3.90 0.96
C ASP A 71 31.49 2.64 0.15
N LYS A 72 30.30 2.05 0.28
CA LYS A 72 29.90 0.90 -0.53
C LYS A 72 29.31 1.37 -1.86
N LEU A 73 30.02 1.05 -2.92
CA LEU A 73 29.67 1.42 -4.29
C LEU A 73 28.77 0.37 -4.94
N PHE A 74 27.71 0.82 -5.59
CA PHE A 74 26.82 -0.03 -6.37
C PHE A 74 27.22 0.02 -7.84
N VAL A 75 27.91 -1.03 -8.31
CA VAL A 75 28.47 -1.10 -9.68
C VAL A 75 27.60 -1.88 -10.67
N GLY A 76 26.52 -2.51 -10.19
CA GLY A 76 25.63 -3.32 -11.01
C GLY A 76 26.27 -4.60 -11.58
N PRO A 77 25.46 -5.49 -12.20
CA PRO A 77 25.96 -6.70 -12.85
C PRO A 77 26.97 -6.37 -13.96
N GLY A 78 28.13 -7.00 -13.97
CA GLY A 78 29.17 -6.74 -14.98
C GLY A 78 29.82 -5.35 -14.91
N GLY A 79 29.56 -4.56 -13.86
CA GLY A 79 30.18 -3.25 -13.67
C GLY A 79 29.57 -2.12 -14.51
N ILE A 80 28.38 -2.32 -15.09
CA ILE A 80 27.72 -1.34 -15.97
C ILE A 80 27.42 0.02 -15.30
N LEU A 81 27.30 0.05 -13.96
CA LEU A 81 27.04 1.27 -13.19
C LEU A 81 28.30 1.80 -12.49
N ARG A 82 29.49 1.31 -12.86
CA ARG A 82 30.74 1.83 -12.32
C ARG A 82 30.94 3.28 -12.79
N ALA A 83 31.21 4.17 -11.85
CA ALA A 83 31.37 5.59 -12.13
C ALA A 83 32.63 5.89 -12.95
N GLN A 84 32.60 6.95 -13.76
CA GLN A 84 33.76 7.46 -14.51
C GLN A 84 34.95 7.77 -13.60
N ALA A 85 34.70 8.31 -12.40
CA ALA A 85 35.73 8.56 -11.39
C ALA A 85 36.46 7.29 -10.89
N GLN A 86 35.91 6.11 -11.16
CA GLN A 86 36.43 4.79 -10.77
C GLN A 86 36.85 3.96 -11.99
N GLY A 87 36.99 4.58 -13.17
CA GLY A 87 37.37 3.93 -14.42
C GLY A 87 36.22 3.21 -15.14
N GLY A 88 34.97 3.54 -14.85
CA GLY A 88 33.79 3.05 -15.58
C GLY A 88 33.23 4.06 -16.60
N SER A 89 32.05 3.78 -17.13
CA SER A 89 31.37 4.62 -18.13
C SER A 89 30.21 5.45 -17.55
N PHE A 90 29.80 5.21 -16.30
CA PHE A 90 28.62 5.83 -15.71
C PHE A 90 28.92 7.23 -15.15
N PRO A 91 28.09 8.26 -15.40
CA PRO A 91 28.46 9.67 -15.18
C PRO A 91 28.53 10.12 -13.71
N PHE A 92 28.02 9.33 -12.77
CA PHE A 92 28.04 9.67 -11.35
C PHE A 92 28.22 8.42 -10.48
N THR A 93 28.55 8.61 -9.21
CA THR A 93 28.75 7.51 -8.25
C THR A 93 27.44 7.13 -7.59
N ILE A 94 27.05 5.86 -7.65
CA ILE A 94 25.93 5.33 -6.89
C ILE A 94 26.47 4.57 -5.68
N THR A 95 26.05 4.97 -4.49
CA THR A 95 26.36 4.28 -3.23
C THR A 95 25.16 3.46 -2.78
N TYR A 96 25.38 2.49 -1.90
CA TYR A 96 24.27 1.72 -1.33
C TYR A 96 23.29 2.58 -0.50
N VAL A 97 23.74 3.75 -0.01
CA VAL A 97 22.84 4.75 0.62
C VAL A 97 21.86 5.33 -0.39
N VAL A 98 22.28 5.61 -1.63
CA VAL A 98 21.36 6.06 -2.68
C VAL A 98 20.31 4.99 -2.97
N ILE A 99 20.71 3.71 -3.01
CA ILE A 99 19.76 2.60 -3.20
C ILE A 99 18.78 2.49 -2.01
N ARG A 100 19.26 2.67 -0.78
CA ARG A 100 18.44 2.73 0.44
C ARG A 100 17.31 3.74 0.30
N ASP A 101 17.67 4.96 -0.11
CA ASP A 101 16.77 6.10 -0.12
C ASP A 101 15.77 6.02 -1.29
N ILE A 102 16.20 5.44 -2.42
CA ILE A 102 15.30 5.09 -3.53
C ILE A 102 14.25 4.08 -3.07
N ILE A 103 14.65 3.03 -2.35
CA ILE A 103 13.68 2.03 -1.84
C ILE A 103 12.75 2.67 -0.81
N ALA A 104 13.26 3.49 0.11
CA ALA A 104 12.43 4.21 1.08
C ALA A 104 11.39 5.08 0.37
N SER A 105 11.78 5.80 -0.68
CA SER A 105 10.89 6.61 -1.51
C SER A 105 9.87 5.73 -2.24
N GLY A 106 10.28 4.58 -2.76
CA GLY A 106 9.38 3.60 -3.38
C GLY A 106 8.31 3.06 -2.43
N ILE A 107 8.66 2.82 -1.16
CA ILE A 107 7.69 2.44 -0.12
C ILE A 107 6.61 3.52 0.03
N TYR A 108 6.98 4.80 0.04
CA TYR A 108 6.01 5.90 0.09
C TYR A 108 5.09 5.94 -1.13
N VAL A 109 5.63 5.73 -2.33
CA VAL A 109 4.83 5.69 -3.57
C VAL A 109 3.80 4.56 -3.50
N VAL A 110 4.21 3.36 -3.09
CA VAL A 110 3.30 2.21 -2.93
C VAL A 110 2.26 2.48 -1.85
N ALA A 111 2.65 3.09 -0.72
CA ALA A 111 1.74 3.46 0.35
C ALA A 111 0.64 4.43 -0.13
N VAL A 112 1.02 5.49 -0.87
CA VAL A 112 0.06 6.45 -1.43
C VAL A 112 -0.87 5.77 -2.43
N ALA A 113 -0.35 4.96 -3.34
CA ALA A 113 -1.16 4.23 -4.31
C ALA A 113 -2.18 3.30 -3.62
N GLY A 114 -1.73 2.54 -2.61
CA GLY A 114 -2.59 1.69 -1.81
C GLY A 114 -3.64 2.47 -1.02
N GLN A 115 -3.27 3.63 -0.48
CA GLN A 115 -4.20 4.52 0.21
C GLN A 115 -5.30 5.03 -0.73
N VAL A 116 -4.93 5.56 -1.90
CA VAL A 116 -5.90 6.00 -2.91
C VAL A 116 -6.82 4.84 -3.31
N ALA A 117 -6.30 3.63 -3.49
CA ALA A 117 -7.09 2.44 -3.78
C ALA A 117 -8.12 2.11 -2.68
N LEU A 118 -7.73 2.14 -1.41
CA LEU A 118 -8.64 1.90 -0.29
C LEU A 118 -9.76 2.95 -0.21
N TRP A 119 -9.43 4.22 -0.47
CA TRP A 119 -10.42 5.30 -0.50
C TRP A 119 -11.39 5.10 -1.67
N MET A 120 -10.88 4.75 -2.86
CA MET A 120 -11.72 4.44 -4.02
C MET A 120 -12.65 3.25 -3.75
N ILE A 121 -12.15 2.20 -3.08
CA ILE A 121 -12.96 1.04 -2.70
C ILE A 121 -14.11 1.49 -1.79
N TRP A 122 -13.82 2.29 -0.76
CA TRP A 122 -14.83 2.76 0.18
C TRP A 122 -15.87 3.69 -0.48
N GLN A 123 -15.41 4.69 -1.24
CA GLN A 123 -16.27 5.68 -1.88
C GLN A 123 -17.19 5.07 -2.94
N ASN A 124 -16.72 4.05 -3.67
CA ASN A 124 -17.53 3.41 -4.72
C ASN A 124 -18.44 2.28 -4.18
N ARG A 125 -18.61 2.11 -2.85
CA ARG A 125 -19.53 1.11 -2.28
C ARG A 125 -20.98 1.35 -2.69
N GLY A 126 -21.43 2.60 -2.74
CA GLY A 126 -22.79 2.95 -3.16
C GLY A 126 -23.07 2.55 -4.61
N LYS A 127 -22.19 2.95 -5.54
CA LYS A 127 -22.28 2.57 -6.96
C LYS A 127 -22.32 1.06 -7.18
N LYS A 128 -21.54 0.31 -6.39
CA LYS A 128 -21.53 -1.16 -6.44
C LYS A 128 -22.82 -1.77 -5.92
N ALA A 129 -23.43 -1.18 -4.87
CA ALA A 129 -24.73 -1.63 -4.37
C ALA A 129 -25.84 -1.37 -5.40
N GLU A 130 -25.89 -0.16 -5.98
CA GLU A 130 -26.83 0.20 -7.04
C GLU A 130 -26.72 -0.73 -8.26
N ALA A 131 -25.50 -1.00 -8.72
CA ALA A 131 -25.26 -1.92 -9.83
C ALA A 131 -25.67 -3.37 -9.52
N ALA A 132 -25.56 -3.80 -8.25
CA ALA A 132 -25.99 -5.13 -7.83
C ALA A 132 -27.53 -5.24 -7.75
N GLU A 133 -28.22 -4.17 -7.35
CA GLU A 133 -29.69 -4.12 -7.34
C GLU A 133 -30.29 -4.05 -8.75
N ALA A 134 -29.61 -3.39 -9.70
CA ALA A 134 -30.04 -3.31 -11.10
C ALA A 134 -30.03 -4.68 -11.80
N VAL A 135 -29.29 -5.66 -11.29
CA VAL A 135 -29.37 -7.05 -11.75
C VAL A 135 -30.51 -7.71 -10.99
N GLU A 136 -31.72 -7.65 -11.52
CA GLU A 136 -32.86 -8.36 -10.92
C GLU A 136 -32.57 -9.88 -10.91
N LEU A 137 -32.36 -10.41 -9.70
CA LEU A 137 -32.22 -11.84 -9.46
C LEU A 137 -33.60 -12.41 -9.11
N SER A 138 -33.92 -13.55 -9.71
CA SER A 138 -35.10 -14.34 -9.34
C SER A 138 -35.03 -14.77 -7.87
N SER A 139 -36.16 -15.19 -7.31
CA SER A 139 -36.26 -15.78 -5.96
C SER A 139 -35.37 -17.01 -5.74
N PHE A 140 -34.81 -17.60 -6.81
CA PHE A 140 -33.85 -18.71 -6.79
C PHE A 140 -32.41 -18.28 -7.18
N GLY A 141 -32.12 -16.98 -7.22
CA GLY A 141 -30.77 -16.44 -7.48
C GLY A 141 -30.30 -16.47 -8.95
N ARG A 142 -31.19 -16.77 -9.91
CA ARG A 142 -30.89 -16.70 -11.34
C ARG A 142 -31.15 -15.31 -11.91
N PRO A 143 -30.31 -14.77 -12.81
CA PRO A 143 -30.59 -13.52 -13.51
C PRO A 143 -31.92 -13.58 -14.25
N LEU A 144 -32.79 -12.59 -14.07
CA LEU A 144 -34.09 -12.50 -14.76
C LEU A 144 -33.96 -11.98 -16.19
N VAL A 145 -32.83 -11.35 -16.50
CA VAL A 145 -32.48 -10.85 -17.84
C VAL A 145 -31.16 -11.50 -18.27
N ARG A 146 -31.06 -11.85 -19.56
CA ARG A 146 -29.84 -12.44 -20.13
C ARG A 146 -28.73 -11.40 -20.13
N GLU A 147 -27.53 -11.75 -19.64
CA GLU A 147 -26.36 -10.87 -19.77
C GLU A 147 -26.19 -10.42 -21.23
N GLY A 148 -26.32 -9.11 -21.46
CA GLY A 148 -26.13 -8.48 -22.77
C GLY A 148 -27.39 -8.27 -23.63
N SER A 149 -28.62 -8.49 -23.15
CA SER A 149 -29.80 -8.01 -23.88
C SER A 149 -30.04 -6.53 -23.57
N GLU A 150 -29.74 -5.65 -24.52
CA GLU A 150 -30.25 -4.27 -24.52
C GLU A 150 -31.79 -4.30 -24.58
N ALA A 151 -32.41 -3.38 -23.84
CA ALA A 151 -33.87 -3.19 -23.79
C ALA A 151 -34.40 -2.47 -25.03
#